data_AF-A0A3N5HTJ0-F1
#
_entry.id   AF-A0A3N5HTJ0-F1
#
_cell.length_a   1.000
_cell.length_b   1.000
_cell.length_c   1.000
_cell.angle_alpha   90.00
_cell.angle_beta   90.00
_cell.angle_gamma   90.00
#
_symmetry.space_group_name_H-M   'P 1'
#
loop_
_entity.id
_entity.type
_entity.pdbx_description
1 polymer ?
#
loop_
_entity_poly.entity_id
_entity_poly.type
_entity_poly.pdbx_seq_one_letter_code
_entity_poly.pdbx_strand_id
1 'polypeptide(L)'
;LKDSSVWATSTSDLTIDAQATGSIDATVVAAALGVGGGGTTGVAVSGAGSYSENKIYTDVKAYIDGDTPTSATTGGIRAASVAVTADDSSGINAVAGAGSLAVGFGSTAGVAVAVGMSLAFNEVSNNVEAWIVNADQGVITSSGSITISAVSQNQHLFDLTVGGQLTPTNFDDAATADMDDPDDPRNEPILVTPDNPATPEDESKYTGGDDVTSRFDDTVNGTMPLLNEAWEDAEGDRLVLEALREAFALPNNDETLAMYDIVGTAARFRTSDGEQDVREGTTVQLEKGYMAGEGEDGEYDGSKGEEGRVYRYIVMASETDEIANPIDLSTEDYTDTTKWQLVDKLKLSILVAGQKWVLVAPDGKAYVLELITEDGVSKISVSRETINAVSAAASLAIAIGGSGGISVSGAGAVAQNVILTKTNAYGRDSVLNSHDDVTVSAASTSEISAAVVAASLAIGGGGAAGVGASIGISIARNFIGWTPDGTETPAQVQAYLQDASVSAVDDLTLTSVAEQTISSIVFAGSAALAIGGTAGVAVSGSGVWAENKIGVDVKAYIDGDRDAYINGDSSTVGIRADSVTV
;
A
#
# COMPACT_ATOMS: atom_id res chain seq x y z
N LEU A 1 -27.09 23.89 7.16
CA LEU A 1 -28.19 24.80 7.56
C LEU A 1 -28.64 25.59 6.34
N LYS A 2 -29.95 25.74 6.14
CA LYS A 2 -30.51 26.53 5.03
C LYS A 2 -31.47 27.59 5.56
N ASP A 3 -31.31 28.84 5.15
CA ASP A 3 -32.19 29.98 5.47
C ASP A 3 -32.62 29.99 6.94
N SER A 4 -31.66 29.80 7.84
CA SER A 4 -31.93 29.56 9.26
C SER A 4 -31.17 30.58 10.11
N SER A 5 -31.84 31.11 11.13
CA SER A 5 -31.15 31.83 12.21
C SER A 5 -30.91 30.87 13.38
N VAL A 6 -29.68 30.82 13.88
CA VAL A 6 -29.29 29.98 15.01
C VAL A 6 -28.77 30.86 16.13
N TRP A 7 -29.27 30.62 17.33
CA TRP A 7 -28.85 31.29 18.54
C TRP A 7 -28.50 30.26 19.60
N ALA A 8 -27.22 29.91 19.64
CA ALA A 8 -26.64 29.22 20.78
C ALA A 8 -26.37 30.24 21.89
N THR A 9 -26.36 29.80 23.16
CA THR A 9 -25.96 30.69 24.27
C THR A 9 -24.53 31.17 24.05
N SER A 10 -24.11 32.27 24.67
CA SER A 10 -22.74 32.83 24.53
C SER A 10 -21.60 31.93 25.04
N THR A 11 -21.93 30.69 25.43
CA THR A 11 -21.03 29.66 25.95
C THR A 11 -21.19 28.34 25.19
N SER A 12 -22.06 28.28 24.18
CA SER A 12 -22.37 27.06 23.43
C SER A 12 -21.94 27.25 21.97
N ASP A 13 -21.27 26.24 21.43
CA ASP A 13 -20.75 26.25 20.07
C ASP A 13 -21.81 25.81 19.05
N LEU A 14 -21.57 26.15 17.78
CA LEU A 14 -22.29 25.59 16.64
C LEU A 14 -21.33 24.79 15.77
N THR A 15 -21.55 23.48 15.70
CA THR A 15 -20.81 22.58 14.82
C THR A 15 -21.74 22.04 13.74
N ILE A 16 -21.32 22.15 12.49
CA ILE A 16 -21.93 21.51 11.33
C ILE A 16 -20.87 20.58 10.76
N ASP A 17 -21.11 19.29 10.89
CA ASP A 17 -20.13 18.27 10.55
C ASP A 17 -20.73 17.28 9.55
N ALA A 18 -19.95 16.92 8.53
CA ALA A 18 -20.28 15.90 7.55
C ALA A 18 -19.06 15.00 7.35
N GLN A 19 -19.23 13.70 7.58
CA GLN A 19 -18.14 12.72 7.46
C GLN A 19 -18.55 11.57 6.51
N ALA A 20 -17.61 11.09 5.70
CA ALA A 20 -17.76 9.88 4.91
C ALA A 20 -16.51 9.00 4.96
N THR A 21 -16.71 7.69 5.16
CA THR A 21 -15.65 6.68 5.32
C THR A 21 -15.92 5.49 4.39
N GLY A 22 -16.21 5.76 3.11
CA GLY A 22 -16.59 4.73 2.16
C GLY A 22 -15.45 3.74 1.90
N SER A 23 -15.68 2.45 2.09
CA SER A 23 -14.66 1.42 1.83
C SER A 23 -15.17 0.32 0.90
N ILE A 24 -14.31 -0.12 -0.02
CA ILE A 24 -14.51 -1.33 -0.83
C ILE A 24 -13.28 -2.23 -0.67
N ASP A 25 -13.49 -3.43 -0.11
CA ASP A 25 -12.55 -4.54 -0.17
C ASP A 25 -13.03 -5.56 -1.20
N ALA A 26 -12.26 -5.76 -2.28
CA ALA A 26 -12.64 -6.63 -3.39
C ALA A 26 -11.53 -7.63 -3.74
N THR A 27 -11.75 -8.91 -3.45
CA THR A 27 -10.86 -10.00 -3.86
C THR A 27 -11.52 -10.89 -4.89
N VAL A 28 -10.95 -10.99 -6.09
CA VAL A 28 -11.45 -11.81 -7.20
C VAL A 28 -10.33 -12.72 -7.72
N VAL A 29 -10.44 -14.03 -7.48
CA VAL A 29 -9.44 -15.01 -7.91
C VAL A 29 -10.07 -16.07 -8.80
N ALA A 30 -9.40 -16.39 -9.91
CA ALA A 30 -9.78 -17.48 -10.82
C ALA A 30 -8.62 -18.46 -11.00
N ALA A 31 -8.92 -19.76 -10.99
CA ALA A 31 -7.97 -20.81 -11.30
C ALA A 31 -8.57 -21.80 -12.30
N ALA A 32 -7.77 -22.28 -13.25
CA ALA A 32 -8.20 -23.25 -14.26
C ALA A 32 -7.15 -24.34 -14.50
N LEU A 33 -7.61 -25.59 -14.57
CA LEU A 33 -6.79 -26.76 -14.90
C LEU A 33 -7.38 -27.48 -16.12
N GLY A 34 -6.55 -27.70 -17.14
CA GLY A 34 -6.87 -28.54 -18.29
C GLY A 34 -5.91 -29.71 -18.38
N VAL A 35 -6.44 -30.94 -18.45
CA VAL A 35 -5.63 -32.15 -18.64
C VAL A 35 -6.17 -32.93 -19.82
N GLY A 36 -5.30 -33.24 -20.77
CA GLY A 36 -5.68 -33.87 -22.03
C GLY A 36 -4.82 -35.08 -22.34
N GLY A 37 -5.37 -36.27 -22.16
CA GLY A 37 -4.72 -37.54 -22.50
C GLY A 37 -5.38 -38.23 -23.68
N GLY A 38 -4.59 -38.70 -24.64
CA GLY A 38 -5.13 -39.46 -25.78
C GLY A 38 -4.16 -40.49 -26.35
N GLY A 39 -4.73 -41.59 -26.88
CA GLY A 39 -3.98 -42.73 -27.41
C GLY A 39 -3.05 -42.38 -28.59
N THR A 40 -3.32 -41.27 -29.29
CA THR A 40 -2.47 -40.70 -30.34
C THR A 40 -2.17 -39.24 -30.05
N THR A 41 -3.21 -38.43 -29.81
CA THR A 41 -3.10 -37.00 -29.53
C THR A 41 -3.78 -36.66 -28.22
N GLY A 42 -3.06 -36.02 -27.30
CA GLY A 42 -3.62 -35.40 -26.10
C GLY A 42 -3.67 -33.88 -26.26
N VAL A 43 -4.84 -33.28 -26.05
CA VAL A 43 -5.03 -31.83 -26.14
C VAL A 43 -5.60 -31.32 -24.82
N ALA A 44 -4.88 -30.39 -24.19
CA ALA A 44 -5.32 -29.65 -23.03
C ALA A 44 -5.45 -28.17 -23.35
N VAL A 45 -6.56 -27.56 -22.92
CA VAL A 45 -6.77 -26.12 -23.00
C VAL A 45 -7.29 -25.67 -21.64
N SER A 46 -6.70 -24.63 -21.06
CA SER A 46 -7.21 -23.95 -19.88
C SER A 46 -7.13 -22.44 -20.02
N GLY A 47 -8.05 -21.77 -19.34
CA GLY A 47 -8.16 -20.32 -19.33
C GLY A 47 -8.73 -19.86 -18.00
N ALA A 48 -8.02 -18.99 -17.30
CA ALA A 48 -8.47 -18.34 -16.08
C ALA A 48 -8.56 -16.84 -16.31
N GLY A 49 -9.68 -16.24 -15.92
CA GLY A 49 -9.94 -14.82 -16.07
C GLY A 49 -10.55 -14.25 -14.80
N SER A 50 -9.99 -13.17 -14.26
CA SER A 50 -10.58 -12.38 -13.18
C SER A 50 -10.78 -10.92 -13.60
N TYR A 51 -11.88 -10.34 -13.13
CA TYR A 51 -12.27 -8.95 -13.39
C TYR A 51 -12.84 -8.36 -12.11
N SER A 52 -12.27 -7.25 -11.66
CA SER A 52 -12.77 -6.44 -10.55
C SER A 52 -12.94 -5.00 -11.02
N GLU A 53 -14.10 -4.41 -10.74
CA GLU A 53 -14.38 -2.99 -10.97
C GLU A 53 -15.01 -2.40 -9.72
N ASN A 54 -14.32 -1.43 -9.12
CA ASN A 54 -14.71 -0.80 -7.86
C ASN A 54 -14.77 0.71 -8.06
N LYS A 55 -15.87 1.33 -7.62
CA LYS A 55 -16.07 2.77 -7.76
C LYS A 55 -16.65 3.33 -6.47
N ILE A 56 -15.99 4.36 -5.93
CA ILE A 56 -16.52 5.15 -4.83
C ILE A 56 -16.79 6.56 -5.34
N TYR A 57 -18.00 7.03 -5.06
CA TYR A 57 -18.44 8.39 -5.29
C TYR A 57 -19.19 8.86 -4.05
N THR A 58 -18.62 9.81 -3.32
CA THR A 58 -19.25 10.46 -2.16
C THR A 58 -19.45 11.95 -2.44
N ASP A 59 -20.51 12.52 -1.86
CA ASP A 59 -20.79 13.96 -1.86
C ASP A 59 -20.92 14.41 -0.40
N VAL A 60 -19.83 14.93 0.16
CA VAL A 60 -19.69 15.29 1.58
C VAL A 60 -19.80 16.80 1.71
N LYS A 61 -20.88 17.26 2.32
CA LYS A 61 -21.27 18.68 2.30
C LYS A 61 -21.65 19.16 3.68
N ALA A 62 -20.80 19.98 4.29
CA ALA A 62 -21.12 20.72 5.50
C ALA A 62 -21.29 22.20 5.15
N TYR A 63 -22.45 22.79 5.46
CA TYR A 63 -22.68 24.16 5.02
C TYR A 63 -23.65 24.99 5.83
N ILE A 64 -23.48 26.30 5.75
CA ILE A 64 -24.46 27.35 6.05
C ILE A 64 -24.80 28.02 4.72
N ASP A 65 -26.08 28.03 4.35
CA ASP A 65 -26.58 28.65 3.13
C ASP A 65 -27.79 29.51 3.46
N GLY A 66 -27.59 30.82 3.61
CA GLY A 66 -28.64 31.78 3.95
C GLY A 66 -28.93 31.93 5.45
N ASP A 67 -29.39 33.13 5.83
CA ASP A 67 -30.00 33.43 7.13
C ASP A 67 -31.34 34.17 6.98
N THR A 68 -32.20 34.10 8.01
CA THR A 68 -33.52 34.74 7.91
C THR A 68 -33.45 36.24 8.25
N PRO A 69 -34.03 37.13 7.42
CA PRO A 69 -34.08 38.56 7.69
C PRO A 69 -35.23 38.86 8.65
N THR A 70 -35.25 38.24 9.82
CA THR A 70 -36.35 38.37 10.80
C THR A 70 -36.23 39.66 11.61
N SER A 71 -35.02 40.22 11.78
CA SER A 71 -34.71 41.59 12.25
C SER A 71 -33.19 41.77 12.33
N ALA A 72 -32.70 43.01 12.19
CA ALA A 72 -31.32 43.44 12.46
C ALA A 72 -30.70 42.84 13.74
N THR A 73 -31.50 42.71 14.79
CA THR A 73 -31.05 42.21 16.10
C THR A 73 -31.25 40.70 16.31
N THR A 74 -31.99 40.03 15.41
CA THR A 74 -32.36 38.62 15.59
C THR A 74 -32.14 37.68 14.41
N GLY A 75 -31.70 38.22 13.27
CA GLY A 75 -31.18 37.45 12.15
C GLY A 75 -29.76 36.96 12.38
N GLY A 76 -29.35 35.98 11.57
CA GLY A 76 -27.98 35.48 11.52
C GLY A 76 -27.69 34.27 12.41
N ILE A 77 -26.42 33.92 12.45
CA ILE A 77 -25.86 32.80 13.23
C ILE A 77 -25.08 33.38 14.41
N ARG A 78 -25.41 32.97 15.64
CA ARG A 78 -24.71 33.39 16.86
C ARG A 78 -24.37 32.20 17.75
N ALA A 79 -23.10 32.06 18.10
CA ALA A 79 -22.59 31.00 18.97
C ALA A 79 -21.31 31.43 19.70
N ALA A 80 -20.81 30.62 20.62
CA ALA A 80 -19.50 30.85 21.24
C ALA A 80 -18.36 30.68 20.22
N SER A 81 -18.39 29.61 19.45
CA SER A 81 -17.60 29.37 18.23
C SER A 81 -18.46 28.73 17.13
N VAL A 82 -18.01 28.79 15.87
CA VAL A 82 -18.69 28.16 14.73
C VAL A 82 -17.70 27.31 13.94
N ALA A 83 -18.02 26.03 13.75
CA ALA A 83 -17.25 25.11 12.93
C ALA A 83 -18.13 24.49 11.83
N VAL A 84 -17.65 24.53 10.59
CA VAL A 84 -18.26 23.87 9.43
C VAL A 84 -17.21 22.94 8.82
N THR A 85 -17.36 21.64 9.03
CA THR A 85 -16.34 20.63 8.73
C THR A 85 -16.88 19.55 7.80
N ALA A 86 -16.18 19.28 6.71
CA ALA A 86 -16.46 18.18 5.79
C ALA A 86 -15.23 17.28 5.69
N ASP A 87 -15.36 16.00 6.01
CA ASP A 87 -14.28 15.01 5.99
C ASP A 87 -14.65 13.79 5.14
N ASP A 88 -13.77 13.42 4.22
CA ASP A 88 -13.87 12.15 3.48
C ASP A 88 -12.57 11.36 3.60
N SER A 89 -12.70 10.09 3.98
CA SER A 89 -11.60 9.14 4.09
C SER A 89 -11.92 7.84 3.35
N SER A 90 -12.48 7.98 2.15
CA SER A 90 -12.91 6.82 1.37
C SER A 90 -11.74 6.12 0.68
N GLY A 91 -11.76 4.78 0.64
CA GLY A 91 -10.68 3.96 0.09
C GLY A 91 -11.13 2.68 -0.63
N ILE A 92 -10.32 2.20 -1.57
CA ILE A 92 -10.52 0.94 -2.30
C ILE A 92 -9.30 0.04 -2.09
N ASN A 93 -9.53 -1.20 -1.70
CA ASN A 93 -8.55 -2.27 -1.71
C ASN A 93 -9.03 -3.38 -2.66
N ALA A 94 -8.29 -3.59 -3.75
CA ALA A 94 -8.70 -4.47 -4.85
C ALA A 94 -7.60 -5.47 -5.23
N VAL A 95 -7.88 -6.76 -5.08
CA VAL A 95 -6.97 -7.86 -5.42
C VAL A 95 -7.62 -8.74 -6.50
N ALA A 96 -6.99 -8.80 -7.67
CA ALA A 96 -7.41 -9.64 -8.79
C ALA A 96 -6.33 -10.67 -9.15
N GLY A 97 -6.67 -11.96 -9.13
CA GLY A 97 -5.74 -13.07 -9.39
C GLY A 97 -6.24 -14.02 -10.47
N ALA A 98 -5.38 -14.49 -11.38
CA ALA A 98 -5.74 -15.50 -12.38
C ALA A 98 -4.62 -16.51 -12.62
N GLY A 99 -4.88 -17.80 -12.39
CA GLY A 99 -3.91 -18.89 -12.59
C GLY A 99 -4.41 -19.96 -13.57
N SER A 100 -3.61 -20.32 -14.57
CA SER A 100 -3.99 -21.32 -15.57
C SER A 100 -2.91 -22.39 -15.76
N LEU A 101 -3.31 -23.67 -15.71
CA LEU A 101 -2.43 -24.82 -15.95
C LEU A 101 -3.04 -25.70 -17.05
N ALA A 102 -2.27 -26.04 -18.08
CA ALA A 102 -2.67 -26.99 -19.12
C ALA A 102 -1.60 -28.08 -19.29
N VAL A 103 -2.02 -29.35 -19.26
CA VAL A 103 -1.12 -30.50 -19.42
C VAL A 103 -1.65 -31.46 -20.48
N GLY A 104 -1.01 -31.49 -21.64
CA GLY A 104 -1.39 -32.33 -22.78
C GLY A 104 -0.39 -33.45 -23.03
N PHE A 105 -0.86 -34.71 -23.06
CA PHE A 105 -0.01 -35.88 -23.31
C PHE A 105 -0.62 -36.87 -24.32
N GLY A 106 0.17 -37.25 -25.33
CA GLY A 106 -0.24 -38.24 -26.34
C GLY A 106 0.92 -39.05 -26.92
N SER A 107 0.64 -40.25 -27.43
CA SER A 107 1.69 -41.14 -27.96
C SER A 107 2.37 -40.59 -29.22
N THR A 108 1.67 -39.75 -29.98
CA THR A 108 2.20 -39.05 -31.16
C THR A 108 2.33 -37.56 -30.88
N ALA A 109 1.25 -36.91 -30.42
CA ALA A 109 1.25 -35.47 -30.20
C ALA A 109 0.69 -35.09 -28.82
N GLY A 110 1.38 -34.19 -28.13
CA GLY A 110 0.87 -33.46 -26.97
C GLY A 110 0.63 -32.00 -27.36
N VAL A 111 -0.53 -31.46 -27.01
CA VAL A 111 -0.87 -30.04 -27.22
C VAL A 111 -1.38 -29.45 -25.91
N ALA A 112 -0.82 -28.33 -25.48
CA ALA A 112 -1.27 -27.59 -24.30
C ALA A 112 -1.39 -26.10 -24.58
N VAL A 113 -2.51 -25.50 -24.20
CA VAL A 113 -2.73 -24.05 -24.26
C VAL A 113 -3.23 -23.58 -22.90
N ALA A 114 -2.51 -22.63 -22.27
CA ALA A 114 -2.87 -22.05 -20.98
C ALA A 114 -2.91 -20.51 -21.08
N VAL A 115 -3.96 -19.89 -20.57
CA VAL A 115 -4.08 -18.42 -20.52
C VAL A 115 -4.57 -17.96 -19.16
N GLY A 116 -3.79 -17.11 -18.48
CA GLY A 116 -4.19 -16.41 -17.27
C GLY A 116 -4.38 -14.92 -17.55
N MET A 117 -5.53 -14.34 -17.17
CA MET A 117 -5.80 -12.92 -17.34
C MET A 117 -6.43 -12.31 -16.09
N SER A 118 -5.85 -11.26 -15.54
CA SER A 118 -6.36 -10.53 -14.37
C SER A 118 -6.53 -9.05 -14.69
N LEU A 119 -7.68 -8.49 -14.34
CA LEU A 119 -8.03 -7.09 -14.59
C LEU A 119 -8.63 -6.45 -13.33
N ALA A 120 -8.06 -5.33 -12.88
CA ALA A 120 -8.54 -4.53 -11.76
C ALA A 120 -8.74 -3.06 -12.21
N PHE A 121 -9.95 -2.53 -12.03
CA PHE A 121 -10.32 -1.15 -12.36
C PHE A 121 -10.89 -0.46 -11.13
N ASN A 122 -10.21 0.57 -10.63
CA ASN A 122 -10.61 1.26 -9.41
C ASN A 122 -10.74 2.76 -9.66
N GLU A 123 -11.79 3.36 -9.11
CA GLU A 123 -12.04 4.80 -9.23
C GLU A 123 -12.58 5.38 -7.91
N VAL A 124 -11.96 6.46 -7.43
CA VAL A 124 -12.46 7.28 -6.33
C VAL A 124 -12.69 8.69 -6.86
N SER A 125 -13.93 9.16 -6.81
CA SER A 125 -14.32 10.47 -7.35
C SER A 125 -15.24 11.18 -6.36
N ASN A 126 -14.66 11.74 -5.31
CA ASN A 126 -15.44 12.36 -4.23
C ASN A 126 -15.54 13.87 -4.40
N ASN A 127 -16.60 14.46 -3.86
CA ASN A 127 -16.78 15.90 -3.76
C ASN A 127 -16.94 16.26 -2.28
N VAL A 128 -15.92 16.88 -1.72
CA VAL A 128 -15.86 17.29 -0.31
C VAL A 128 -15.90 18.80 -0.28
N GLU A 129 -16.96 19.37 0.28
CA GLU A 129 -17.02 20.82 0.40
C GLU A 129 -17.63 21.30 1.72
N ALA A 130 -16.97 22.30 2.29
CA ALA A 130 -17.39 23.00 3.49
C ALA A 130 -17.59 24.48 3.15
N TRP A 131 -18.75 25.05 3.45
CA TRP A 131 -18.97 26.45 3.08
C TRP A 131 -19.95 27.24 3.94
N ILE A 132 -19.74 28.56 3.92
CA ILE A 132 -20.68 29.56 4.42
C ILE A 132 -21.03 30.49 3.26
N VAL A 133 -22.29 30.46 2.84
CA VAL A 133 -22.78 31.22 1.69
C VAL A 133 -24.06 31.97 2.08
N ASN A 134 -24.25 33.18 1.53
CA ASN A 134 -25.45 34.00 1.74
C ASN A 134 -25.75 34.32 3.23
N ALA A 135 -24.73 34.33 4.11
CA ALA A 135 -24.92 34.68 5.53
C ALA A 135 -24.90 36.22 5.71
N ASP A 136 -25.95 36.86 5.20
CA ASP A 136 -26.07 38.31 5.03
C ASP A 136 -26.27 39.06 6.35
N GLN A 137 -26.93 38.45 7.34
CA GLN A 137 -27.06 38.99 8.71
C GLN A 137 -25.89 38.57 9.61
N GLY A 138 -24.97 37.77 9.07
CA GLY A 138 -23.66 37.47 9.61
C GLY A 138 -23.59 36.19 10.43
N VAL A 139 -22.39 35.64 10.45
CA VAL A 139 -21.95 34.60 11.40
C VAL A 139 -21.12 35.30 12.47
N ILE A 140 -21.63 35.31 13.71
CA ILE A 140 -21.06 36.10 14.81
C ILE A 140 -20.70 35.17 15.97
N THR A 141 -19.44 35.16 16.38
CA THR A 141 -19.00 34.43 17.57
C THR A 141 -18.86 35.36 18.79
N SER A 142 -19.07 34.83 20.00
CA SER A 142 -18.96 35.60 21.24
C SER A 142 -17.67 35.40 22.02
N SER A 143 -16.89 34.37 21.71
CA SER A 143 -15.64 34.08 22.43
C SER A 143 -14.58 33.31 21.65
N GLY A 144 -14.97 32.45 20.69
CA GLY A 144 -14.05 31.60 19.92
C GLY A 144 -14.13 31.85 18.41
N SER A 145 -13.52 30.95 17.64
CA SER A 145 -13.25 31.15 16.21
C SER A 145 -14.40 30.79 15.26
N ILE A 146 -14.27 31.19 14.00
CA ILE A 146 -15.04 30.65 12.87
C ILE A 146 -14.10 29.78 12.04
N THR A 147 -14.45 28.51 11.88
CA THR A 147 -13.68 27.54 11.09
C THR A 147 -14.52 26.95 9.96
N ILE A 148 -13.99 26.97 8.74
CA ILE A 148 -14.53 26.28 7.57
C ILE A 148 -13.45 25.32 7.07
N SER A 149 -13.65 24.01 7.20
CA SER A 149 -12.63 23.03 6.84
C SER A 149 -13.18 21.91 5.96
N ALA A 150 -12.49 21.62 4.86
CA ALA A 150 -12.76 20.50 3.99
C ALA A 150 -11.50 19.63 3.87
N VAL A 151 -11.61 18.33 4.17
CA VAL A 151 -10.49 17.40 4.15
C VAL A 151 -10.88 16.15 3.37
N SER A 152 -10.03 15.77 2.41
CA SER A 152 -10.05 14.42 1.84
C SER A 152 -8.71 13.76 2.16
N GLN A 153 -8.75 12.59 2.79
CA GLN A 153 -7.53 11.98 3.33
C GLN A 153 -7.53 10.45 3.21
N ASN A 154 -6.38 9.85 3.47
CA ASN A 154 -6.26 8.41 3.69
C ASN A 154 -7.14 7.97 4.88
N GLN A 155 -7.57 6.71 4.87
CA GLN A 155 -8.40 6.17 5.96
C GLN A 155 -7.54 5.88 7.19
N HIS A 156 -7.55 6.79 8.16
CA HIS A 156 -6.96 6.53 9.49
C HIS A 156 -7.63 5.30 10.13
N LEU A 157 -6.82 4.41 10.70
CA LEU A 157 -7.29 3.22 11.40
C LEU A 157 -7.01 3.35 12.90
N PHE A 158 -5.75 3.54 13.27
CA PHE A 158 -5.29 3.64 14.65
C PHE A 158 -3.87 4.20 14.71
N ASP A 159 -3.42 4.59 15.90
CA ASP A 159 -2.06 5.04 16.15
C ASP A 159 -1.29 4.00 16.97
N LEU A 160 -0.03 3.78 16.63
CA LEU A 160 0.91 2.97 17.39
C LEU A 160 1.84 3.87 18.21
N THR A 161 2.10 3.47 19.45
CA THR A 161 3.11 4.14 20.28
C THR A 161 4.50 3.81 19.76
N VAL A 162 5.33 4.83 19.54
CA VAL A 162 6.74 4.63 19.20
C VAL A 162 7.48 4.05 20.41
N GLY A 163 8.13 2.89 20.24
CA GLY A 163 8.89 2.22 21.29
C GLY A 163 9.05 0.71 21.06
N GLY A 164 9.96 0.09 21.82
CA GLY A 164 10.31 -1.31 21.60
C GLY A 164 10.90 -1.51 20.20
N GLN A 165 10.32 -2.43 19.43
CA GLN A 165 10.70 -2.67 18.02
C GLN A 165 10.02 -1.70 17.03
N LEU A 166 9.00 -0.96 17.46
CA LEU A 166 8.24 -0.05 16.60
C LEU A 166 8.86 1.34 16.61
N THR A 167 9.99 1.48 15.92
CA THR A 167 10.73 2.74 15.81
C THR A 167 11.04 3.07 14.36
N PRO A 168 11.17 4.36 13.98
CA PRO A 168 11.53 4.75 12.63
C PRO A 168 12.79 4.08 12.09
N THR A 169 13.82 3.95 12.92
CA THR A 169 15.09 3.31 12.53
C THR A 169 14.88 1.85 12.22
N ASN A 170 14.14 1.12 13.05
CA ASN A 170 13.89 -0.31 12.84
C ASN A 170 12.95 -0.55 11.64
N PHE A 171 12.09 0.41 11.30
CA PHE A 171 11.27 0.34 10.10
C PHE A 171 12.06 0.62 8.83
N ASP A 172 13.03 1.54 8.85
CA ASP A 172 13.94 1.75 7.73
C ASP A 172 14.83 0.52 7.49
N ASP A 173 15.36 -0.05 8.57
CA ASP A 173 16.14 -1.28 8.59
C ASP A 173 15.34 -2.44 7.96
N ALA A 174 14.19 -2.78 8.55
CA ALA A 174 13.33 -3.88 8.07
C ALA A 174 12.66 -3.66 6.70
N ALA A 175 12.77 -2.46 6.13
CA ALA A 175 12.29 -2.15 4.79
C ALA A 175 13.40 -2.24 3.73
N THR A 176 14.66 -2.37 4.14
CA THR A 176 15.81 -2.49 3.26
C THR A 176 16.12 -3.97 3.09
N ALA A 177 15.79 -4.52 1.92
CA ALA A 177 16.16 -5.89 1.58
C ALA A 177 17.60 -5.93 1.08
N ASP A 178 18.56 -5.77 1.98
CA ASP A 178 19.95 -6.05 1.65
C ASP A 178 20.37 -7.45 2.12
N MET A 179 21.43 -7.91 1.48
CA MET A 179 22.33 -8.91 2.05
C MET A 179 23.52 -8.07 2.53
N ASP A 180 23.31 -7.03 3.36
CA ASP A 180 24.42 -6.13 3.72
C ASP A 180 25.41 -6.87 4.60
N ASP A 181 26.60 -6.99 4.05
CA ASP A 181 27.86 -7.06 4.75
C ASP A 181 28.06 -5.68 5.43
N PRO A 182 28.02 -5.59 6.77
CA PRO A 182 28.15 -4.32 7.49
C PRO A 182 29.53 -3.65 7.32
N ASP A 183 30.49 -4.27 6.65
CA ASP A 183 31.78 -3.68 6.33
C ASP A 183 31.82 -2.87 5.01
N ASP A 184 30.68 -2.63 4.30
CA ASP A 184 30.66 -1.67 3.17
C ASP A 184 30.94 -0.24 3.68
N PRO A 185 32.11 0.36 3.35
CA PRO A 185 32.52 1.67 3.86
C PRO A 185 31.65 2.85 3.35
N ARG A 186 30.56 2.58 2.62
CA ARG A 186 29.57 3.56 2.17
C ARG A 186 28.39 3.75 3.15
N ASN A 187 28.19 2.85 4.12
CA ASN A 187 27.05 2.88 5.05
C ASN A 187 27.36 3.49 6.44
N GLU A 188 28.61 3.82 6.75
CA GLU A 188 28.93 4.59 7.95
C GLU A 188 28.61 6.10 7.74
N PRO A 189 27.79 6.73 8.60
CA PRO A 189 27.63 8.17 8.56
C PRO A 189 29.00 8.79 8.87
N ILE A 190 29.58 9.51 7.90
CA ILE A 190 30.80 10.28 8.12
C ILE A 190 30.52 11.29 9.23
N LEU A 191 30.84 10.94 10.47
CA LEU A 191 30.92 11.85 11.60
C LEU A 191 32.13 12.76 11.36
N VAL A 192 31.91 13.82 10.57
CA VAL A 192 32.84 14.94 10.49
C VAL A 192 32.77 15.67 11.84
N THR A 193 33.54 15.19 12.82
CA THR A 193 33.81 15.98 14.02
C THR A 193 34.81 17.09 13.66
N PRO A 194 34.66 18.31 14.22
CA PRO A 194 35.51 19.46 13.87
C PRO A 194 37.00 19.29 14.16
N ASP A 195 37.40 18.22 14.86
CA ASP A 195 38.77 18.00 15.33
C ASP A 195 39.60 17.04 14.46
N ASN A 196 39.08 16.56 13.31
CA ASN A 196 39.86 15.72 12.40
C ASN A 196 39.82 16.24 10.94
N PRO A 197 40.77 17.09 10.53
CA PRO A 197 40.86 17.51 9.14
C PRO A 197 41.31 16.33 8.29
N ALA A 198 40.48 15.91 7.33
CA ALA A 198 40.79 14.84 6.39
C ALA A 198 42.18 15.04 5.74
N THR A 199 43.11 14.15 6.03
CA THR A 199 44.30 13.95 5.20
C THR A 199 44.08 12.73 4.31
N PRO A 200 44.23 12.84 2.98
CA PRO A 200 43.88 11.79 2.03
C PRO A 200 44.93 10.66 1.93
N GLU A 201 45.57 10.27 3.03
CA GLU A 201 46.64 9.26 3.02
C GLU A 201 46.57 8.37 4.25
N ASP A 202 45.65 7.40 4.27
CA ASP A 202 45.88 6.16 5.02
C ASP A 202 45.13 4.97 4.38
N GLU A 203 45.50 4.65 3.13
CA GLU A 203 45.10 3.40 2.45
C GLU A 203 45.81 2.15 3.02
N SER A 204 46.40 2.22 4.23
CA SER A 204 47.27 1.15 4.76
C SER A 204 46.68 0.33 5.92
N LYS A 205 45.39 0.48 6.24
CA LYS A 205 44.68 -0.36 7.22
C LYS A 205 43.88 -1.54 6.64
N TYR A 206 43.74 -1.64 5.32
CA TYR A 206 43.06 -2.76 4.69
C TYR A 206 44.08 -3.87 4.35
N THR A 207 44.35 -4.74 5.32
CA THR A 207 45.09 -6.00 5.10
C THR A 207 44.29 -7.25 5.48
N GLY A 208 42.96 -7.15 5.59
CA GLY A 208 42.06 -8.28 5.41
C GLY A 208 41.60 -8.23 3.96
N GLY A 209 41.86 -9.29 3.19
CA GLY A 209 41.31 -9.38 1.85
C GLY A 209 39.90 -9.92 1.97
N ASP A 210 38.91 -9.05 1.78
CA ASP A 210 37.51 -9.44 1.69
C ASP A 210 37.35 -10.43 0.53
N ASP A 211 36.85 -11.61 0.88
CA ASP A 211 36.46 -12.60 -0.10
C ASP A 211 34.93 -12.61 -0.14
N VAL A 212 34.37 -11.78 -1.03
CA VAL A 212 32.92 -11.70 -1.33
C VAL A 212 32.30 -13.05 -1.78
N THR A 213 33.07 -14.13 -1.84
CA THR A 213 32.61 -15.50 -2.11
C THR A 213 32.68 -16.43 -0.90
N SER A 214 33.24 -15.96 0.23
CA SER A 214 33.34 -16.68 1.49
C SER A 214 32.11 -16.45 2.35
N ARG A 215 31.33 -17.51 2.58
CA ARG A 215 30.21 -17.53 3.52
C ARG A 215 30.59 -17.48 5.01
N PHE A 216 31.89 -17.34 5.31
CA PHE A 216 32.45 -17.19 6.65
C PHE A 216 33.09 -15.81 6.85
N ASP A 217 33.06 -14.93 5.85
CA ASP A 217 33.51 -13.54 6.02
C ASP A 217 32.58 -12.78 6.98
N ASP A 218 31.31 -13.19 6.98
CA ASP A 218 30.19 -12.72 7.81
C ASP A 218 30.27 -13.18 9.28
N THR A 219 31.46 -13.20 9.87
CA THR A 219 31.67 -13.64 11.26
C THR A 219 31.99 -12.49 12.19
N VAL A 220 31.01 -12.15 13.04
CA VAL A 220 31.20 -11.19 14.14
C VAL A 220 32.47 -11.55 14.93
N ASN A 221 33.39 -10.60 14.98
CA ASN A 221 34.76 -10.80 15.42
C ASN A 221 34.85 -11.38 16.86
N GLY A 222 35.03 -12.69 16.97
CA GLY A 222 35.79 -13.34 18.03
C GLY A 222 35.14 -13.49 19.41
N THR A 223 33.97 -14.13 19.55
CA THR A 223 33.71 -15.12 20.64
C THR A 223 32.54 -16.03 20.25
N MET A 224 32.69 -17.35 20.35
CA MET A 224 31.69 -18.33 19.89
C MET A 224 30.36 -18.31 20.67
N PRO A 225 29.25 -18.74 20.00
CA PRO A 225 29.24 -19.30 18.65
C PRO A 225 29.19 -18.20 17.59
N LEU A 226 29.87 -18.45 16.47
CA LEU A 226 29.87 -17.61 15.28
C LEU A 226 28.42 -17.50 14.79
N LEU A 227 27.77 -16.35 14.99
CA LEU A 227 26.48 -16.07 14.38
C LEU A 227 26.73 -15.51 12.98
N ASN A 228 25.87 -15.93 12.05
CA ASN A 228 25.80 -15.43 10.67
C ASN A 228 25.10 -14.07 10.73
N GLU A 229 25.69 -13.00 10.20
CA GLU A 229 25.13 -11.64 10.33
C GLU A 229 23.87 -11.49 9.48
N ALA A 230 23.79 -12.16 8.33
CA ALA A 230 22.54 -12.30 7.57
C ALA A 230 21.44 -13.08 8.33
N TRP A 231 21.78 -13.83 9.39
CA TRP A 231 20.79 -14.39 10.31
C TRP A 231 20.35 -13.36 11.35
N GLU A 232 21.28 -12.59 11.93
CA GLU A 232 20.97 -11.57 12.94
C GLU A 232 20.09 -10.46 12.36
N ASP A 233 20.39 -10.01 11.15
CA ASP A 233 19.60 -9.04 10.39
C ASP A 233 18.18 -9.56 10.11
N ALA A 234 18.07 -10.72 9.47
CA ALA A 234 16.78 -11.35 9.19
C ALA A 234 15.96 -11.64 10.47
N GLU A 235 16.62 -11.86 11.60
CA GLU A 235 15.97 -12.00 12.90
C GLU A 235 15.53 -10.65 13.49
N GLY A 236 16.31 -9.59 13.30
CA GLY A 236 15.95 -8.20 13.62
C GLY A 236 14.69 -7.78 12.85
N ASP A 237 14.70 -7.94 11.54
CA ASP A 237 13.56 -7.71 10.65
C ASP A 237 12.33 -8.47 11.11
N ARG A 238 12.49 -9.78 11.38
CA ARG A 238 11.41 -10.63 11.86
C ARG A 238 10.81 -10.08 13.14
N LEU A 239 11.62 -9.64 14.10
CA LEU A 239 11.13 -9.06 15.36
C LEU A 239 10.33 -7.78 15.15
N VAL A 240 10.72 -6.94 14.18
CA VAL A 240 9.97 -5.74 13.80
C VAL A 240 8.62 -6.10 13.18
N LEU A 241 8.61 -7.05 12.23
CA LEU A 241 7.39 -7.50 11.55
C LEU A 241 6.43 -8.22 12.51
N GLU A 242 6.94 -9.01 13.45
CA GLU A 242 6.15 -9.65 14.51
C GLU A 242 5.55 -8.59 15.45
N ALA A 243 6.34 -7.59 15.85
CA ALA A 243 5.83 -6.50 16.68
C ALA A 243 4.73 -5.70 15.99
N LEU A 244 4.84 -5.48 14.67
CA LEU A 244 3.77 -4.87 13.86
C LEU A 244 2.52 -5.75 13.88
N ARG A 245 2.67 -7.07 13.68
CA ARG A 245 1.55 -8.02 13.71
C ARG A 245 0.84 -8.04 15.06
N GLU A 246 1.59 -8.09 16.16
CA GLU A 246 1.06 -8.02 17.52
C GLU A 246 0.34 -6.69 17.78
N ALA A 247 0.93 -5.59 17.33
CA ALA A 247 0.36 -4.26 17.50
C ALA A 247 -0.95 -4.09 16.73
N PHE A 248 -1.04 -4.59 15.51
CA PHE A 248 -2.28 -4.62 14.73
C PHE A 248 -3.35 -5.46 15.42
N ALA A 249 -2.98 -6.63 15.97
CA ALA A 249 -3.92 -7.55 16.63
C ALA A 249 -4.39 -7.11 18.04
N LEU A 250 -3.94 -5.95 18.55
CA LEU A 250 -4.39 -5.46 19.85
C LEU A 250 -5.92 -5.23 19.83
N PRO A 251 -6.66 -5.51 20.93
CA PRO A 251 -8.13 -5.42 20.94
C PRO A 251 -8.72 -4.06 20.58
N ASN A 252 -7.93 -2.99 20.67
CA ASN A 252 -8.35 -1.63 20.34
C ASN A 252 -8.10 -1.27 18.86
N ASN A 253 -7.34 -2.11 18.15
CA ASN A 253 -6.96 -1.95 16.75
C ASN A 253 -7.77 -3.01 15.98
N ASP A 254 -8.87 -2.61 15.34
CA ASP A 254 -9.82 -3.52 14.68
C ASP A 254 -9.30 -4.05 13.32
N GLU A 255 -8.01 -4.39 13.25
CA GLU A 255 -7.34 -4.82 12.02
C GLU A 255 -6.35 -5.95 12.30
N THR A 256 -6.57 -7.12 11.69
CA THR A 256 -5.63 -8.25 11.82
C THR A 256 -4.88 -8.46 10.51
N LEU A 257 -3.56 -8.41 10.56
CA LEU A 257 -2.71 -8.70 9.41
C LEU A 257 -2.85 -10.17 9.00
N ALA A 258 -3.06 -10.41 7.70
CA ALA A 258 -3.19 -11.77 7.18
C ALA A 258 -1.94 -12.61 7.44
N MET A 259 -2.15 -13.91 7.64
CA MET A 259 -1.07 -14.91 7.74
C MET A 259 -0.87 -15.67 6.43
N TYR A 260 -1.91 -15.76 5.60
CA TYR A 260 -1.92 -16.55 4.37
C TYR A 260 -1.90 -15.67 3.12
N ASP A 261 -1.13 -16.08 2.10
CA ASP A 261 -1.13 -15.41 0.81
C ASP A 261 -2.45 -15.67 0.06
N ILE A 262 -3.00 -14.64 -0.59
CA ILE A 262 -4.10 -14.79 -1.54
C ILE A 262 -3.58 -15.08 -2.96
N VAL A 263 -2.41 -14.53 -3.30
CA VAL A 263 -1.69 -14.75 -4.56
C VAL A 263 -0.28 -15.21 -4.23
N GLY A 264 -0.02 -16.50 -4.43
CA GLY A 264 1.12 -17.17 -3.80
C GLY A 264 2.50 -16.60 -4.16
N THR A 265 3.38 -16.54 -3.16
CA THR A 265 4.84 -16.62 -3.37
C THR A 265 5.36 -17.92 -2.77
N ALA A 266 6.27 -18.58 -3.48
CA ALA A 266 6.64 -19.97 -3.28
C ALA A 266 7.62 -20.16 -2.11
N ALA A 267 7.15 -20.71 -0.99
CA ALA A 267 8.03 -21.56 -0.22
C ALA A 267 8.55 -22.67 -1.13
N ARG A 268 9.83 -23.03 -1.02
CA ARG A 268 10.43 -24.06 -1.86
C ARG A 268 9.74 -25.41 -1.66
N PHE A 269 9.34 -25.70 -0.43
CA PHE A 269 8.61 -26.91 -0.05
C PHE A 269 7.45 -26.60 0.90
N ARG A 270 6.61 -27.61 1.12
CA ARG A 270 5.53 -27.66 2.09
C ARG A 270 5.75 -28.82 3.06
N THR A 271 5.12 -28.77 4.22
CA THR A 271 5.19 -29.88 5.18
C THR A 271 4.64 -31.20 4.64
N SER A 272 3.74 -31.19 3.64
CA SER A 272 3.28 -32.41 2.96
C SER A 272 4.24 -32.99 1.94
N ASP A 273 5.35 -32.31 1.60
CA ASP A 273 6.34 -32.81 0.64
C ASP A 273 7.24 -33.92 1.23
N GLY A 274 7.11 -34.21 2.54
CA GLY A 274 7.80 -35.31 3.21
C GLY A 274 9.33 -35.12 3.26
N GLU A 275 10.08 -36.20 3.03
CA GLU A 275 11.55 -36.18 3.06
C GLU A 275 12.14 -35.41 1.87
N GLN A 276 12.88 -34.32 2.16
CA GLN A 276 13.53 -33.47 1.16
C GLN A 276 15.02 -33.24 1.50
N ASP A 277 15.85 -33.03 0.47
CA ASP A 277 17.23 -32.55 0.65
C ASP A 277 17.21 -31.05 0.95
N VAL A 278 17.23 -30.71 2.23
CA VAL A 278 17.10 -29.33 2.72
C VAL A 278 18.48 -28.71 2.88
N ARG A 279 18.71 -27.59 2.19
CA ARG A 279 19.95 -26.81 2.28
C ARG A 279 19.68 -25.47 2.93
N GLU A 280 20.71 -24.83 3.44
CA GLU A 280 20.64 -23.45 3.92
C GLU A 280 19.89 -22.55 2.93
N GLY A 281 19.04 -21.67 3.45
CA GLY A 281 18.17 -20.79 2.66
C GLY A 281 16.91 -21.47 2.12
N THR A 282 16.76 -22.79 2.26
CA THR A 282 15.54 -23.51 1.85
C THR A 282 14.35 -23.06 2.69
N THR A 283 13.26 -22.68 2.04
CA THR A 283 12.02 -22.25 2.69
C THR A 283 10.96 -23.34 2.68
N VAL A 284 10.27 -23.53 3.79
CA VAL A 284 9.20 -24.52 3.97
C VAL A 284 7.96 -23.84 4.53
N GLN A 285 6.80 -24.06 3.91
CA GLN A 285 5.52 -23.59 4.43
C GLN A 285 4.85 -24.66 5.28
N LEU A 286 4.43 -24.29 6.50
CA LEU A 286 3.61 -25.16 7.35
C LEU A 286 2.18 -25.14 6.86
N GLU A 287 1.69 -26.26 6.35
CA GLU A 287 0.31 -26.37 5.88
C GLU A 287 -0.71 -26.46 7.01
N LYS A 288 -1.97 -26.17 6.67
CA LYS A 288 -3.09 -26.29 7.58
C LYS A 288 -3.27 -27.73 8.06
N GLY A 289 -3.39 -27.95 9.36
CA GLY A 289 -3.49 -29.27 9.99
C GLY A 289 -2.14 -29.99 10.12
N TYR A 290 -1.01 -29.29 9.95
CA TYR A 290 0.31 -29.82 10.28
C TYR A 290 0.34 -30.37 11.70
N MET A 291 0.80 -31.62 11.87
CA MET A 291 0.83 -32.34 13.16
C MET A 291 -0.52 -32.44 13.90
N ALA A 292 -1.66 -32.26 13.21
CA ALA A 292 -2.95 -32.64 13.76
C ALA A 292 -2.93 -34.14 14.08
N GLY A 293 -3.16 -34.51 15.35
CA GLY A 293 -3.12 -35.93 15.78
C GLY A 293 -4.01 -36.83 14.90
N GLU A 294 -3.66 -38.11 14.75
CA GLU A 294 -4.36 -39.04 13.84
C GLU A 294 -5.90 -39.06 14.05
N GLY A 295 -6.67 -38.51 13.11
CA GLY A 295 -8.13 -38.51 13.06
C GLY A 295 -8.73 -37.37 12.20
N GLU A 296 -9.99 -37.51 11.74
CA GLU A 296 -10.73 -36.45 11.00
C GLU A 296 -10.97 -35.17 11.84
N ASP A 297 -10.64 -35.21 13.14
CA ASP A 297 -10.92 -34.18 14.14
C ASP A 297 -9.64 -33.62 14.81
N GLY A 298 -8.44 -33.95 14.29
CA GLY A 298 -7.17 -33.57 14.89
C GLY A 298 -6.99 -32.04 14.93
N GLU A 299 -6.92 -31.48 16.13
CA GLU A 299 -6.64 -30.06 16.36
C GLU A 299 -5.13 -29.81 16.16
N TYR A 300 -4.78 -28.68 15.54
CA TYR A 300 -3.40 -28.27 15.26
C TYR A 300 -2.55 -28.25 16.54
N ASP A 301 -1.43 -28.99 16.54
CA ASP A 301 -0.43 -28.92 17.63
C ASP A 301 0.55 -27.77 17.35
N GLY A 302 0.24 -26.59 17.88
CA GLY A 302 1.06 -25.38 17.76
C GLY A 302 2.41 -25.42 18.49
N SER A 303 2.80 -26.56 19.08
CA SER A 303 4.10 -26.69 19.74
C SER A 303 5.29 -26.90 18.78
N LYS A 304 5.03 -27.05 17.47
CA LYS A 304 6.03 -27.37 16.44
C LYS A 304 6.13 -26.35 15.30
N GLY A 305 5.52 -25.19 15.48
CA GLY A 305 5.57 -24.06 14.57
C GLY A 305 4.23 -23.34 14.53
N GLU A 306 4.11 -22.39 13.62
CA GLU A 306 2.87 -21.66 13.38
C GLU A 306 2.25 -22.03 12.03
N GLU A 307 0.98 -22.42 12.07
CA GLU A 307 0.23 -22.88 10.91
C GLU A 307 0.16 -21.78 9.84
N GLY A 308 0.53 -22.11 8.60
CA GLY A 308 0.52 -21.18 7.47
C GLY A 308 1.78 -20.35 7.27
N ARG A 309 2.63 -20.24 8.30
CA ARG A 309 3.89 -19.48 8.25
C ARG A 309 4.96 -20.23 7.44
N VAL A 310 5.99 -19.50 7.04
CA VAL A 310 7.14 -20.03 6.29
C VAL A 310 8.36 -19.98 7.18
N TYR A 311 9.16 -21.04 7.13
CA TYR A 311 10.41 -21.14 7.87
C TYR A 311 11.58 -21.35 6.90
N ARG A 312 12.69 -20.67 7.14
CA ARG A 312 13.95 -20.79 6.42
C ARG A 312 14.90 -21.70 7.19
N TYR A 313 15.47 -22.68 6.51
CA TYR A 313 16.51 -23.52 7.09
C TYR A 313 17.84 -22.76 7.14
N ILE A 314 18.48 -22.72 8.32
CA ILE A 314 19.65 -21.86 8.59
C ILE A 314 20.92 -22.65 8.96
N VAL A 315 20.87 -23.98 8.93
CA VAL A 315 22.06 -24.77 9.23
C VAL A 315 22.99 -24.76 8.01
N MET A 316 24.11 -24.07 8.17
CA MET A 316 25.26 -24.10 7.28
C MET A 316 25.77 -25.54 7.09
N ALA A 317 25.76 -26.04 5.86
CA ALA A 317 26.44 -27.30 5.53
C ALA A 317 27.97 -27.13 5.69
N SER A 318 28.71 -28.14 6.13
CA SER A 318 30.20 -28.11 6.10
C SER A 318 30.70 -28.02 4.64
N GLU A 319 31.74 -27.22 4.35
CA GLU A 319 32.31 -27.08 2.98
C GLU A 319 32.83 -28.41 2.41
N THR A 320 33.09 -29.38 3.28
CA THR A 320 33.71 -30.65 2.89
C THR A 320 32.72 -31.78 2.64
N ASP A 321 31.44 -31.60 2.96
CA ASP A 321 30.45 -32.68 2.89
C ASP A 321 29.35 -32.37 1.86
N GLU A 322 29.53 -32.91 0.65
CA GLU A 322 28.47 -33.09 -0.35
C GLU A 322 27.43 -34.17 0.09
N ILE A 323 27.14 -34.26 1.38
CA ILE A 323 26.22 -35.27 1.91
C ILE A 323 24.82 -34.66 1.88
N ALA A 324 23.89 -35.33 1.19
CA ALA A 324 22.48 -34.99 1.20
C ALA A 324 22.00 -34.81 2.66
N ASN A 325 21.17 -33.80 2.91
CA ASN A 325 20.57 -33.53 4.21
C ASN A 325 19.07 -33.86 4.14
N PRO A 326 18.71 -35.16 4.14
CA PRO A 326 17.32 -35.58 4.10
C PRO A 326 16.64 -35.21 5.42
N ILE A 327 15.68 -34.30 5.34
CA ILE A 327 14.83 -33.88 6.45
C ILE A 327 13.39 -34.22 6.08
N ASP A 328 12.68 -34.93 6.95
CA ASP A 328 11.24 -35.17 6.80
C ASP A 328 10.45 -33.95 7.29
N LEU A 329 10.06 -33.12 6.34
CA LEU A 329 9.36 -31.85 6.58
C LEU A 329 8.01 -32.04 7.30
N SER A 330 7.45 -33.24 7.28
CA SER A 330 6.17 -33.55 7.93
C SER A 330 6.29 -33.79 9.45
N THR A 331 7.51 -33.99 9.97
CA THR A 331 7.74 -34.31 11.38
C THR A 331 8.67 -33.35 12.12
N GLU A 332 9.13 -32.30 11.45
CA GLU A 332 10.11 -31.35 12.00
C GLU A 332 9.57 -30.45 13.12
N ASP A 333 10.48 -29.97 13.95
CA ASP A 333 10.18 -28.93 14.93
C ASP A 333 10.63 -27.57 14.38
N TYR A 334 9.70 -26.83 13.79
CA TYR A 334 10.01 -25.50 13.22
C TYR A 334 10.17 -24.42 14.29
N THR A 335 9.94 -24.73 15.57
CA THR A 335 10.30 -23.83 16.69
C THR A 335 11.76 -23.96 17.11
N ASP A 336 12.50 -24.93 16.58
CA ASP A 336 13.93 -25.07 16.81
C ASP A 336 14.70 -23.96 16.08
N THR A 337 14.91 -22.86 16.79
CA THR A 337 15.62 -21.66 16.28
C THR A 337 17.10 -21.92 15.95
N THR A 338 17.62 -23.10 16.26
CA THR A 338 18.98 -23.51 15.83
C THR A 338 19.00 -24.07 14.40
N LYS A 339 17.83 -24.38 13.84
CA LYS A 339 17.67 -24.96 12.50
C LYS A 339 16.76 -24.18 11.59
N TRP A 340 15.75 -23.54 12.17
CA TRP A 340 14.67 -22.90 11.45
C TRP A 340 14.52 -21.46 11.93
N GLN A 341 14.45 -20.55 10.97
CA GLN A 341 14.13 -19.15 11.21
C GLN A 341 12.74 -18.89 10.63
N LEU A 342 11.85 -18.31 11.43
CA LEU A 342 10.52 -17.92 10.97
C LEU A 342 10.66 -16.73 10.00
N VAL A 343 10.04 -16.83 8.83
CA VAL A 343 10.01 -15.78 7.81
C VAL A 343 8.62 -15.19 7.80
N ASP A 344 8.51 -13.92 8.19
CA ASP A 344 7.26 -13.20 7.98
C ASP A 344 7.10 -12.85 6.49
N LYS A 345 5.85 -12.85 6.03
CA LYS A 345 5.48 -12.52 4.66
C LYS A 345 4.98 -11.09 4.52
N LEU A 346 4.88 -10.36 5.64
CA LEU A 346 4.78 -8.91 5.63
C LEU A 346 5.97 -8.33 4.86
N LYS A 347 5.68 -7.32 4.04
CA LYS A 347 6.72 -6.54 3.39
C LYS A 347 6.61 -5.11 3.83
N LEU A 348 7.68 -4.59 4.39
CA LEU A 348 7.80 -3.18 4.68
C LEU A 348 8.61 -2.52 3.56
N SER A 349 8.27 -1.30 3.20
CA SER A 349 8.98 -0.55 2.16
C SER A 349 9.02 0.92 2.54
N ILE A 350 10.18 1.55 2.36
CA ILE A 350 10.38 2.96 2.65
C ILE A 350 9.67 3.81 1.59
N LEU A 351 8.80 4.71 2.03
CA LEU A 351 8.25 5.78 1.17
C LEU A 351 9.04 7.08 1.37
N VAL A 352 9.32 7.42 2.64
CA VAL A 352 10.21 8.50 3.07
C VAL A 352 10.99 8.01 4.28
N ALA A 353 12.32 7.87 4.15
CA ALA A 353 13.17 7.36 5.22
C ALA A 353 12.97 8.14 6.52
N GLY A 354 12.83 7.42 7.64
CA GLY A 354 12.63 7.96 8.98
C GLY A 354 11.24 8.56 9.23
N GLN A 355 10.34 8.57 8.25
CA GLN A 355 9.04 9.24 8.37
C GLN A 355 7.85 8.42 7.88
N LYS A 356 7.95 7.72 6.75
CA LYS A 356 6.78 7.08 6.11
C LYS A 356 7.14 5.76 5.43
N TRP A 357 6.36 4.73 5.71
CA TRP A 357 6.55 3.37 5.19
C TRP A 357 5.21 2.80 4.68
N VAL A 358 5.31 1.83 3.78
CA VAL A 358 4.16 1.02 3.35
C VAL A 358 4.37 -0.41 3.82
N LEU A 359 3.40 -0.94 4.56
CA LEU A 359 3.32 -2.33 5.00
C LEU A 359 2.34 -3.08 4.12
N VAL A 360 2.80 -4.12 3.43
CA VAL A 360 1.96 -4.99 2.60
C VAL A 360 1.76 -6.33 3.29
N ALA A 361 0.51 -6.69 3.53
CA ALA A 361 0.11 -7.97 4.09
C ALA A 361 0.01 -9.09 3.02
N PRO A 362 0.10 -10.37 3.43
CA PRO A 362 0.00 -11.53 2.52
C PRO A 362 -1.29 -11.59 1.68
N ASP A 363 -2.39 -11.05 2.20
CA ASP A 363 -3.66 -10.95 1.49
C ASP A 363 -3.68 -9.82 0.44
N GLY A 364 -2.60 -9.06 0.33
CA GLY A 364 -2.45 -7.95 -0.58
C GLY A 364 -2.96 -6.61 -0.05
N LYS A 365 -3.48 -6.56 1.19
CA LYS A 365 -3.79 -5.28 1.84
C LYS A 365 -2.51 -4.48 2.07
N ALA A 366 -2.56 -3.19 1.78
CA ALA A 366 -1.48 -2.27 2.10
C ALA A 366 -1.93 -1.30 3.19
N TYR A 367 -0.97 -0.87 4.01
CA TYR A 367 -1.15 0.08 5.08
C TYR A 367 0.01 1.08 5.02
N VAL A 368 -0.33 2.35 5.20
CA VAL A 368 0.63 3.44 5.33
C VAL A 368 0.91 3.64 6.82
N LEU A 369 2.19 3.58 7.17
CA LEU A 369 2.73 3.88 8.48
C LEU A 369 3.42 5.23 8.41
N GLU A 370 2.96 6.21 9.18
CA GLU A 370 3.54 7.57 9.17
C GLU A 370 3.90 8.02 10.57
N LEU A 371 5.14 8.46 10.76
CA LEU A 371 5.59 9.09 12.00
C LEU A 371 4.97 10.49 12.11
N ILE A 372 4.09 10.64 13.09
CA ILE A 372 3.48 11.93 13.44
C ILE A 372 3.99 12.33 14.82
N THR A 373 4.48 13.57 14.95
CA THR A 373 4.85 14.17 16.24
C THR A 373 3.87 15.28 16.58
N GLU A 374 3.04 15.05 17.58
CA GLU A 374 2.09 16.02 18.12
C GLU A 374 2.47 16.33 19.57
N ASP A 375 2.57 17.63 19.92
CA ASP A 375 2.91 18.09 21.27
C ASP A 375 4.19 17.47 21.88
N GLY A 376 5.15 17.10 21.03
CA GLY A 376 6.41 16.47 21.44
C GLY A 376 6.32 14.96 21.73
N VAL A 377 5.18 14.33 21.43
CA VAL A 377 4.98 12.87 21.48
C VAL A 377 4.92 12.32 20.07
N SER A 378 5.78 11.35 19.77
CA SER A 378 5.79 10.67 18.48
C SER A 378 4.92 9.42 18.50
N LYS A 379 4.10 9.25 17.48
CA LYS A 379 3.25 8.08 17.21
C LYS A 379 3.44 7.65 15.76
N ILE A 380 3.18 6.38 15.46
CA ILE A 380 3.07 5.90 14.08
C ILE A 380 1.59 5.82 13.75
N SER A 381 1.11 6.70 12.90
CA SER A 381 -0.26 6.66 12.40
C SER A 381 -0.39 5.56 11.34
N VAL A 382 -1.38 4.69 11.52
CA VAL A 382 -1.69 3.61 10.59
C VAL A 382 -2.92 4.02 9.79
N SER A 383 -2.79 4.03 8.46
CA SER A 383 -3.89 4.35 7.56
C SER A 383 -3.92 3.41 6.35
N ARG A 384 -5.05 3.36 5.65
CA ARG A 384 -5.16 2.76 4.30
C ARG A 384 -5.08 3.84 3.23
N GLU A 385 -4.44 3.51 2.11
CA GLU A 385 -4.41 4.36 0.93
C GLU A 385 -5.81 4.58 0.35
N THR A 386 -5.97 5.66 -0.42
CA THR A 386 -7.19 5.91 -1.19
C THR A 386 -7.45 4.79 -2.19
N ILE A 387 -6.42 4.28 -2.88
CA ILE A 387 -6.53 3.08 -3.72
C ILE A 387 -5.29 2.18 -3.54
N ASN A 388 -5.52 0.95 -3.08
CA ASN A 388 -4.59 -0.17 -3.16
C ASN A 388 -5.08 -1.19 -4.20
N ALA A 389 -4.24 -1.53 -5.17
CA ALA A 389 -4.62 -2.39 -6.29
C ALA A 389 -3.55 -3.43 -6.65
N VAL A 390 -3.91 -4.70 -6.56
CA VAL A 390 -3.07 -5.84 -6.95
C VAL A 390 -3.70 -6.57 -8.12
N SER A 391 -2.96 -6.73 -9.23
CA SER A 391 -3.37 -7.59 -10.35
C SER A 391 -2.26 -8.61 -10.65
N ALA A 392 -2.56 -9.89 -10.47
CA ALA A 392 -1.61 -10.98 -10.69
C ALA A 392 -2.16 -12.03 -11.67
N ALA A 393 -1.36 -12.43 -12.65
CA ALA A 393 -1.70 -13.49 -13.59
C ALA A 393 -0.55 -14.48 -13.78
N ALA A 394 -0.85 -15.78 -13.80
CA ALA A 394 0.12 -16.83 -14.05
C ALA A 394 -0.43 -17.87 -15.04
N SER A 395 0.43 -18.39 -15.92
CA SER A 395 0.08 -19.49 -16.83
C SER A 395 1.22 -20.49 -17.03
N LEU A 396 0.88 -21.77 -17.04
CA LEU A 396 1.79 -22.88 -17.31
C LEU A 396 1.17 -23.85 -18.32
N ALA A 397 1.85 -24.06 -19.45
CA ALA A 397 1.46 -25.05 -20.44
C ALA A 397 2.55 -26.10 -20.62
N ILE A 398 2.21 -27.39 -20.44
CA ILE A 398 3.11 -28.53 -20.61
C ILE A 398 2.52 -29.48 -21.65
N ALA A 399 3.26 -29.72 -22.72
CA ALA A 399 2.83 -30.59 -23.81
C ALA A 399 3.88 -31.67 -24.10
N ILE A 400 3.55 -32.94 -23.88
CA ILE A 400 4.46 -34.07 -24.11
C ILE A 400 3.89 -35.01 -25.17
N GLY A 401 4.59 -35.21 -26.28
CA GLY A 401 4.18 -36.13 -27.34
C GLY A 401 5.29 -37.05 -27.83
N GLY A 402 4.99 -38.29 -28.18
CA GLY A 402 6.04 -39.22 -28.64
C GLY A 402 6.72 -38.78 -29.95
N SER A 403 6.03 -38.03 -30.81
CA SER A 403 6.61 -37.36 -31.98
C SER A 403 6.70 -35.84 -31.81
N GLY A 404 5.66 -35.19 -31.28
CA GLY A 404 5.60 -33.73 -31.19
C GLY A 404 4.95 -33.21 -29.90
N GLY A 405 5.57 -32.25 -29.23
CA GLY A 405 4.96 -31.50 -28.13
C GLY A 405 4.83 -30.02 -28.50
N ILE A 406 3.61 -29.47 -28.47
CA ILE A 406 3.35 -28.05 -28.75
C ILE A 406 2.67 -27.42 -27.53
N SER A 407 3.33 -26.48 -26.88
CA SER A 407 2.77 -25.72 -25.77
C SER A 407 2.74 -24.22 -26.07
N VAL A 408 1.65 -23.58 -25.65
CA VAL A 408 1.47 -22.13 -25.69
C VAL A 408 0.96 -21.65 -24.33
N SER A 409 1.64 -20.68 -23.72
CA SER A 409 1.17 -20.03 -22.49
C SER A 409 1.11 -18.51 -22.62
N GLY A 410 0.15 -17.90 -21.93
CA GLY A 410 -0.02 -16.45 -21.90
C GLY A 410 -0.49 -15.99 -20.53
N ALA A 411 0.19 -15.01 -19.94
CA ALA A 411 -0.25 -14.33 -18.73
C ALA A 411 -0.39 -12.83 -18.98
N GLY A 412 -1.52 -12.25 -18.58
CA GLY A 412 -1.83 -10.83 -18.71
C GLY A 412 -2.40 -10.26 -17.42
N ALA A 413 -1.79 -9.21 -16.87
CA ALA A 413 -2.29 -8.52 -15.68
C ALA A 413 -2.45 -7.03 -15.96
N VAL A 414 -3.56 -6.43 -15.53
CA VAL A 414 -3.86 -5.00 -15.70
C VAL A 414 -4.44 -4.43 -14.42
N ALA A 415 -3.86 -3.33 -13.93
CA ALA A 415 -4.49 -2.47 -12.93
C ALA A 415 -4.63 -1.05 -13.48
N GLN A 416 -5.82 -0.48 -13.34
CA GLN A 416 -6.08 0.92 -13.66
C GLN A 416 -6.76 1.60 -12.49
N ASN A 417 -6.15 2.65 -11.96
CA ASN A 417 -6.57 3.35 -10.77
C ASN A 417 -6.74 4.84 -11.08
N VAL A 418 -7.86 5.43 -10.68
CA VAL A 418 -8.23 6.81 -10.98
C VAL A 418 -8.75 7.51 -9.72
N ILE A 419 -8.16 8.65 -9.36
CA ILE A 419 -8.65 9.54 -8.28
C ILE A 419 -8.99 10.89 -8.88
N LEU A 420 -10.24 11.34 -8.74
CA LEU A 420 -10.76 12.61 -9.27
C LEU A 420 -11.34 13.53 -8.19
N THR A 421 -10.98 13.28 -6.93
CA THR A 421 -11.57 13.97 -5.77
C THR A 421 -11.34 15.48 -5.81
N LYS A 422 -12.37 16.22 -5.36
CA LYS A 422 -12.34 17.67 -5.16
C LYS A 422 -12.59 18.00 -3.70
N THR A 423 -11.82 18.94 -3.17
CA THR A 423 -11.91 19.39 -1.78
C THR A 423 -11.91 20.91 -1.72
N ASN A 424 -13.04 21.52 -1.36
CA ASN A 424 -13.17 22.98 -1.32
C ASN A 424 -13.72 23.47 0.02
N ALA A 425 -13.06 24.45 0.63
CA ALA A 425 -13.53 25.19 1.79
C ALA A 425 -13.71 26.66 1.43
N TYR A 426 -14.88 27.25 1.65
CA TYR A 426 -15.06 28.65 1.24
C TYR A 426 -16.14 29.44 1.96
N GLY A 427 -15.93 30.76 2.02
CA GLY A 427 -16.94 31.74 2.38
C GLY A 427 -17.32 32.56 1.15
N ARG A 428 -18.61 32.68 0.83
CA ARG A 428 -19.07 33.54 -0.28
C ARG A 428 -20.27 34.38 0.08
N ASP A 429 -20.35 35.62 -0.40
CA ASP A 429 -21.51 36.48 -0.21
C ASP A 429 -21.95 36.57 1.26
N SER A 430 -21.00 36.62 2.19
CA SER A 430 -21.25 36.40 3.63
C SER A 430 -20.47 37.39 4.50
N VAL A 431 -20.95 37.63 5.72
CA VAL A 431 -20.22 38.39 6.73
C VAL A 431 -19.80 37.47 7.87
N LEU A 432 -18.49 37.37 8.11
CA LEU A 432 -17.90 36.55 9.17
C LEU A 432 -17.32 37.48 10.24
N ASN A 433 -17.85 37.41 11.46
CA ASN A 433 -17.42 38.23 12.60
C ASN A 433 -17.01 37.33 13.75
N SER A 434 -15.70 37.15 13.90
CA SER A 434 -15.10 36.27 14.90
C SER A 434 -14.55 37.07 16.08
N HIS A 435 -14.81 36.61 17.29
CA HIS A 435 -14.17 37.09 18.51
C HIS A 435 -12.71 36.57 18.66
N ASP A 436 -12.30 35.67 17.79
CA ASP A 436 -10.99 35.03 17.76
C ASP A 436 -10.55 34.94 16.28
N ASP A 437 -9.93 33.85 15.86
CA ASP A 437 -9.54 33.60 14.47
C ASP A 437 -10.71 33.37 13.50
N VAL A 438 -10.44 33.56 12.21
CA VAL A 438 -11.20 32.99 11.09
C VAL A 438 -10.27 32.08 10.28
N THR A 439 -10.59 30.81 10.20
CA THR A 439 -9.81 29.81 9.45
C THR A 439 -10.63 29.20 8.33
N VAL A 440 -10.09 29.20 7.11
CA VAL A 440 -10.63 28.48 5.95
C VAL A 440 -9.55 27.53 5.43
N SER A 441 -9.77 26.23 5.54
CA SER A 441 -8.76 25.21 5.20
C SER A 441 -9.31 24.14 4.27
N ALA A 442 -8.58 23.87 3.19
CA ALA A 442 -8.84 22.74 2.30
C ALA A 442 -7.58 21.85 2.22
N ALA A 443 -7.73 20.56 2.51
CA ALA A 443 -6.63 19.61 2.44
C ALA A 443 -7.02 18.37 1.63
N SER A 444 -6.13 17.91 0.75
CA SER A 444 -6.30 16.63 0.05
C SER A 444 -5.02 15.82 0.08
N THR A 445 -5.05 14.70 0.80
CA THR A 445 -4.06 13.64 0.69
C THR A 445 -4.67 12.49 -0.09
N SER A 446 -4.06 12.09 -1.20
CA SER A 446 -4.51 10.88 -1.90
C SER A 446 -3.34 10.06 -2.41
N GLU A 447 -3.51 8.76 -2.28
CA GLU A 447 -2.44 7.80 -2.51
C GLU A 447 -2.94 6.63 -3.35
N ILE A 448 -2.17 6.27 -4.37
CA ILE A 448 -2.37 5.05 -5.16
C ILE A 448 -1.17 4.14 -4.97
N SER A 449 -1.43 2.92 -4.49
CA SER A 449 -0.49 1.80 -4.48
C SER A 449 -0.94 0.76 -5.50
N ALA A 450 -0.06 0.38 -6.43
CA ALA A 450 -0.41 -0.55 -7.51
C ALA A 450 0.69 -1.58 -7.80
N ALA A 451 0.37 -2.88 -7.62
CA ALA A 451 1.25 -4.00 -7.94
C ALA A 451 0.67 -4.86 -9.07
N VAL A 452 1.40 -4.98 -10.18
CA VAL A 452 0.94 -5.74 -11.36
C VAL A 452 1.98 -6.77 -11.78
N VAL A 453 1.62 -8.06 -11.74
CA VAL A 453 2.54 -9.18 -11.97
C VAL A 453 1.95 -10.17 -12.98
N ALA A 454 2.71 -10.49 -14.02
CA ALA A 454 2.35 -11.54 -14.98
C ALA A 454 3.50 -12.54 -15.16
N ALA A 455 3.23 -13.84 -15.11
CA ALA A 455 4.23 -14.88 -15.31
C ALA A 455 3.72 -16.00 -16.24
N SER A 456 4.52 -16.35 -17.27
CA SER A 456 4.16 -17.41 -18.22
C SER A 456 5.30 -18.41 -18.44
N LEU A 457 4.98 -19.71 -18.46
CA LEU A 457 5.91 -20.78 -18.78
C LEU A 457 5.28 -21.77 -19.77
N ALA A 458 6.00 -22.09 -20.85
CA ALA A 458 5.58 -23.07 -21.85
C ALA A 458 6.66 -24.14 -22.04
N ILE A 459 6.32 -25.42 -21.84
CA ILE A 459 7.21 -26.57 -22.01
C ILE A 459 6.66 -27.49 -23.09
N GLY A 460 7.32 -27.54 -24.25
CA GLY A 460 6.95 -28.39 -25.38
C GLY A 460 7.97 -29.50 -25.57
N GLY A 461 7.61 -30.74 -25.26
CA GLY A 461 8.47 -31.91 -25.35
C GLY A 461 7.99 -32.94 -26.37
N GLY A 462 8.85 -33.35 -27.29
CA GLY A 462 8.57 -34.50 -28.14
C GLY A 462 9.76 -35.20 -28.77
N GLY A 463 9.56 -36.46 -29.18
CA GLY A 463 10.64 -37.30 -29.69
C GLY A 463 11.27 -36.80 -30.99
N ALA A 464 10.47 -36.17 -31.87
CA ALA A 464 10.97 -35.51 -33.07
C ALA A 464 11.00 -33.98 -32.91
N ALA A 465 9.90 -33.37 -32.47
CA ALA A 465 9.79 -31.92 -32.33
C ALA A 465 9.25 -31.47 -30.97
N GLY A 466 9.85 -30.44 -30.40
CA GLY A 466 9.32 -29.70 -29.25
C GLY A 466 9.11 -28.25 -29.62
N VAL A 467 7.95 -27.69 -29.31
CA VAL A 467 7.62 -26.27 -29.52
C VAL A 467 7.03 -25.70 -28.24
N GLY A 468 7.68 -24.69 -27.69
CA GLY A 468 7.16 -23.91 -26.55
C GLY A 468 7.07 -22.44 -26.93
N ALA A 469 5.91 -21.82 -26.71
CA ALA A 469 5.72 -20.40 -26.90
C ALA A 469 5.09 -19.77 -25.66
N SER A 470 5.65 -18.67 -25.15
CA SER A 470 5.10 -17.99 -23.97
C SER A 470 5.10 -16.47 -24.08
N ILE A 471 4.11 -15.84 -23.46
CA ILE A 471 3.99 -14.38 -23.38
C ILE A 471 3.54 -13.94 -21.98
N GLY A 472 4.24 -12.97 -21.39
CA GLY A 472 3.84 -12.30 -20.15
C GLY A 472 3.63 -10.79 -20.37
N ILE A 473 2.47 -10.23 -20.02
CA ILE A 473 2.18 -8.80 -20.17
C ILE A 473 1.63 -8.24 -18.87
N SER A 474 2.18 -7.12 -18.41
CA SER A 474 1.70 -6.39 -17.23
C SER A 474 1.50 -4.92 -17.54
N ILE A 475 0.36 -4.36 -17.13
CA ILE A 475 0.01 -2.96 -17.37
C ILE A 475 -0.50 -2.32 -16.08
N ALA A 476 0.13 -1.24 -15.63
CA ALA A 476 -0.38 -0.39 -14.56
C ALA A 476 -0.64 1.02 -15.07
N ARG A 477 -1.82 1.57 -14.78
CA ARG A 477 -2.19 2.94 -15.17
C ARG A 477 -2.80 3.65 -13.98
N ASN A 478 -2.07 4.59 -13.40
CA ASN A 478 -2.45 5.29 -12.17
C ASN A 478 -2.62 6.79 -12.46
N PHE A 479 -3.79 7.32 -12.12
CA PHE A 479 -4.18 8.69 -12.43
C PHE A 479 -4.73 9.38 -11.20
N ILE A 480 -4.16 10.54 -10.85
CA ILE A 480 -4.72 11.48 -9.88
C ILE A 480 -5.00 12.77 -10.63
N GLY A 481 -6.26 13.16 -10.76
CA GLY A 481 -6.69 14.34 -11.53
C GLY A 481 -6.60 14.20 -13.06
N TRP A 482 -6.58 12.96 -13.56
CA TRP A 482 -6.57 12.65 -14.99
C TRP A 482 -7.54 11.51 -15.28
N THR A 483 -8.13 11.50 -16.47
CA THR A 483 -8.93 10.37 -16.96
C THR A 483 -8.10 9.45 -17.86
N PRO A 484 -8.49 8.16 -18.00
CA PRO A 484 -7.75 7.18 -18.81
C PRO A 484 -7.64 7.51 -20.30
N ASP A 485 -8.46 8.41 -20.84
CA ASP A 485 -8.40 8.90 -22.23
C ASP A 485 -7.38 10.02 -22.43
N GLY A 486 -6.73 10.48 -21.35
CA GLY A 486 -5.75 11.56 -21.36
C GLY A 486 -6.35 12.96 -21.16
N THR A 487 -7.65 13.08 -20.86
CA THR A 487 -8.24 14.36 -20.46
C THR A 487 -7.79 14.72 -19.05
N GLU A 488 -7.41 15.98 -18.86
CA GLU A 488 -7.05 16.51 -17.55
C GLU A 488 -8.33 16.92 -16.81
N THR A 489 -8.51 16.40 -15.60
CA THR A 489 -9.62 16.74 -14.70
C THR A 489 -9.01 16.95 -13.31
N PRO A 490 -8.27 18.06 -13.10
CA PRO A 490 -7.41 18.22 -11.93
C PRO A 490 -8.17 17.99 -10.63
N ALA A 491 -7.55 17.27 -9.71
CA ALA A 491 -8.02 17.20 -8.33
C ALA A 491 -7.97 18.64 -7.77
N GLN A 492 -9.11 19.18 -7.35
CA GLN A 492 -9.24 20.56 -6.93
C GLN A 492 -9.04 20.64 -5.42
N VAL A 493 -8.16 21.53 -4.94
CA VAL A 493 -8.01 21.81 -3.51
C VAL A 493 -8.01 23.32 -3.28
N GLN A 494 -9.12 23.86 -2.78
CA GLN A 494 -9.26 25.32 -2.69
C GLN A 494 -9.84 25.80 -1.37
N ALA A 495 -9.16 26.77 -0.78
CA ALA A 495 -9.62 27.54 0.37
C ALA A 495 -9.80 28.99 -0.06
N TYR A 496 -11.03 29.50 -0.11
CA TYR A 496 -11.24 30.85 -0.63
C TYR A 496 -12.34 31.66 0.04
N LEU A 497 -12.19 32.98 -0.05
CA LEU A 497 -13.23 33.94 0.26
C LEU A 497 -13.59 34.68 -1.03
N GLN A 498 -14.88 34.75 -1.36
CA GLN A 498 -15.37 35.48 -2.53
C GLN A 498 -16.49 36.43 -2.13
N ASP A 499 -16.34 37.73 -2.38
CA ASP A 499 -17.33 38.74 -2.03
C ASP A 499 -17.80 38.60 -0.56
N ALA A 500 -16.84 38.35 0.34
CA ALA A 500 -17.08 38.12 1.76
C ALA A 500 -16.42 39.22 2.60
N SER A 501 -17.09 39.63 3.68
CA SER A 501 -16.48 40.51 4.67
C SER A 501 -16.05 39.69 5.88
N VAL A 502 -14.85 39.96 6.40
CA VAL A 502 -14.28 39.26 7.54
C VAL A 502 -13.83 40.28 8.58
N SER A 503 -14.24 40.07 9.83
CA SER A 503 -13.73 40.75 11.01
C SER A 503 -13.31 39.68 12.02
N ALA A 504 -12.05 39.32 12.04
CA ALA A 504 -11.42 38.52 13.10
C ALA A 504 -10.82 39.47 14.14
N VAL A 505 -10.91 39.12 15.43
CA VAL A 505 -10.18 39.84 16.48
C VAL A 505 -8.70 39.49 16.40
N ASP A 506 -8.40 38.21 16.18
CA ASP A 506 -7.06 37.67 15.97
C ASP A 506 -6.85 37.42 14.46
N ASP A 507 -6.44 36.23 14.02
CA ASP A 507 -5.92 36.02 12.66
C ASP A 507 -6.99 35.58 11.64
N LEU A 508 -6.77 35.94 10.37
CA LEU A 508 -7.43 35.33 9.21
C LEU A 508 -6.43 34.43 8.49
N THR A 509 -6.73 33.13 8.42
CA THR A 509 -5.89 32.15 7.71
C THR A 509 -6.68 31.41 6.64
N LEU A 510 -6.18 31.43 5.41
CA LEU A 510 -6.64 30.59 4.31
C LEU A 510 -5.52 29.63 3.94
N THR A 511 -5.78 28.32 3.93
CA THR A 511 -4.76 27.32 3.62
C THR A 511 -5.30 26.27 2.66
N SER A 512 -4.57 26.01 1.57
CA SER A 512 -4.82 24.88 0.68
C SER A 512 -3.60 23.98 0.62
N VAL A 513 -3.74 22.72 1.02
CA VAL A 513 -2.65 21.72 1.02
C VAL A 513 -3.05 20.53 0.16
N ALA A 514 -2.18 20.13 -0.77
CA ALA A 514 -2.40 18.92 -1.54
C ALA A 514 -1.13 18.08 -1.60
N GLU A 515 -1.26 16.82 -1.17
CA GLU A 515 -0.17 15.86 -1.16
C GLU A 515 -0.64 14.59 -1.87
N GLN A 516 -0.06 14.33 -3.04
CA GLN A 516 -0.52 13.27 -3.92
C GLN A 516 0.65 12.33 -4.22
N THR A 517 0.44 11.04 -3.99
CA THR A 517 1.50 10.04 -4.17
C THR A 517 1.01 8.88 -5.02
N ILE A 518 1.87 8.40 -5.91
CA ILE A 518 1.65 7.15 -6.66
C ILE A 518 2.87 6.27 -6.46
N SER A 519 2.67 5.09 -5.87
CA SER A 519 3.63 4.00 -5.83
C SER A 519 3.15 2.89 -6.75
N SER A 520 4.02 2.44 -7.68
CA SER A 520 3.64 1.36 -8.58
C SER A 520 4.80 0.47 -8.98
N ILE A 521 4.57 -0.85 -8.91
CA ILE A 521 5.48 -1.89 -9.37
C ILE A 521 4.82 -2.73 -10.46
N VAL A 522 5.55 -2.92 -11.57
CA VAL A 522 5.05 -3.67 -12.72
C VAL A 522 6.10 -4.68 -13.15
N PHE A 523 5.74 -5.97 -13.11
CA PHE A 523 6.62 -7.07 -13.47
C PHE A 523 5.97 -8.00 -14.48
N ALA A 524 6.70 -8.38 -15.53
CA ALA A 524 6.28 -9.40 -16.47
C ALA A 524 7.41 -10.39 -16.75
N GLY A 525 7.16 -11.67 -16.51
CA GLY A 525 8.06 -12.79 -16.75
C GLY A 525 7.51 -13.76 -17.81
N SER A 526 8.40 -14.25 -18.67
CA SER A 526 8.04 -15.24 -19.68
C SER A 526 9.22 -16.17 -20.00
N ALA A 527 8.97 -17.47 -19.99
CA ALA A 527 9.95 -18.49 -20.32
C ALA A 527 9.36 -19.60 -21.20
N ALA A 528 10.15 -20.10 -22.15
CA ALA A 528 9.74 -21.20 -23.02
C ALA A 528 10.86 -22.24 -23.10
N LEU A 529 10.48 -23.52 -23.01
CA LEU A 529 11.38 -24.67 -23.11
C LEU A 529 10.87 -25.60 -24.21
N ALA A 530 11.76 -25.99 -25.11
CA ALA A 530 11.47 -26.89 -26.22
C ALA A 530 12.44 -28.07 -26.21
N ILE A 531 11.91 -29.27 -25.97
CA ILE A 531 12.68 -30.53 -25.94
C ILE A 531 12.29 -31.31 -27.20
N GLY A 532 13.21 -31.43 -28.17
CA GLY A 532 12.96 -32.10 -29.44
C GLY A 532 14.18 -32.87 -29.93
N GLY A 533 14.01 -34.14 -30.33
CA GLY A 533 15.12 -34.98 -30.81
C GLY A 533 15.62 -34.61 -32.21
N THR A 534 14.78 -33.97 -33.03
CA THR A 534 15.14 -33.43 -34.35
C THR A 534 15.14 -31.90 -34.36
N ALA A 535 14.11 -31.27 -33.77
CA ALA A 535 13.99 -29.81 -33.72
C ALA A 535 13.33 -29.34 -32.42
N GLY A 536 13.90 -28.30 -31.80
CA GLY A 536 13.31 -27.58 -30.68
C GLY A 536 13.10 -26.12 -31.05
N VAL A 537 11.90 -25.58 -30.89
CA VAL A 537 11.59 -24.17 -31.10
C VAL A 537 11.00 -23.59 -29.82
N ALA A 538 11.74 -22.72 -29.15
CA ALA A 538 11.28 -21.98 -28.00
C ALA A 538 11.20 -20.49 -28.34
N VAL A 539 10.08 -19.85 -28.03
CA VAL A 539 9.90 -18.40 -28.19
C VAL A 539 9.24 -17.85 -26.94
N SER A 540 9.86 -16.85 -26.30
CA SER A 540 9.26 -16.14 -25.17
C SER A 540 9.27 -14.63 -25.41
N GLY A 541 8.33 -13.94 -24.79
CA GLY A 541 8.26 -12.48 -24.82
C GLY A 541 7.60 -11.92 -23.57
N SER A 542 8.18 -10.87 -23.00
CA SER A 542 7.56 -10.12 -21.91
C SER A 542 7.43 -8.65 -22.25
N GLY A 543 6.42 -7.99 -21.67
CA GLY A 543 6.20 -6.56 -21.83
C GLY A 543 5.57 -5.95 -20.59
N VAL A 544 6.07 -4.78 -20.20
CA VAL A 544 5.52 -3.98 -19.11
C VAL A 544 5.13 -2.60 -19.64
N TRP A 545 4.03 -2.04 -19.12
CA TRP A 545 3.67 -0.64 -19.33
C TRP A 545 3.18 -0.06 -18.01
N ALA A 546 3.89 0.95 -17.49
CA ALA A 546 3.43 1.79 -16.40
C ALA A 546 3.13 3.20 -16.92
N GLU A 547 1.97 3.76 -16.58
CA GLU A 547 1.59 5.15 -16.81
C GLU A 547 1.15 5.76 -15.47
N ASN A 548 1.86 6.79 -14.99
CA ASN A 548 1.53 7.48 -13.75
C ASN A 548 1.36 8.97 -14.05
N LYS A 549 0.23 9.56 -13.67
CA LYS A 549 -0.04 11.00 -13.85
C LYS A 549 -0.70 11.59 -12.62
N ILE A 550 -0.20 12.75 -12.19
CA ILE A 550 -0.75 13.55 -11.10
C ILE A 550 -1.04 14.94 -11.67
N GLY A 551 -2.26 15.44 -11.44
CA GLY A 551 -2.72 16.77 -11.83
C GLY A 551 -3.59 17.34 -10.73
N VAL A 552 -3.17 18.45 -10.14
CA VAL A 552 -3.84 19.07 -8.99
C VAL A 552 -3.92 20.58 -9.22
N ASP A 553 -5.05 21.19 -8.88
CA ASP A 553 -5.24 22.64 -8.87
C ASP A 553 -5.43 23.11 -7.43
N VAL A 554 -4.38 23.70 -6.87
CA VAL A 554 -4.32 24.15 -5.48
C VAL A 554 -4.40 25.67 -5.43
N LYS A 555 -5.40 26.23 -4.74
CA LYS A 555 -5.55 27.69 -4.61
C LYS A 555 -6.08 28.11 -3.25
N ALA A 556 -5.31 28.95 -2.56
CA ALA A 556 -5.81 29.80 -1.49
C ALA A 556 -5.94 31.24 -2.01
N TYR A 557 -7.10 31.88 -1.85
CA TYR A 557 -7.28 33.26 -2.31
C TYR A 557 -8.45 34.01 -1.66
N ILE A 558 -8.38 35.34 -1.69
CA ILE A 558 -9.47 36.26 -1.38
C ILE A 558 -9.79 37.05 -2.65
N ASP A 559 -11.04 36.97 -3.12
CA ASP A 559 -11.52 37.65 -4.32
C ASP A 559 -12.73 38.54 -3.98
N GLY A 560 -12.48 39.84 -3.84
CA GLY A 560 -13.51 40.83 -3.52
C GLY A 560 -13.90 40.86 -2.04
N ASP A 561 -14.45 42.00 -1.64
CA ASP A 561 -15.09 42.21 -0.34
C ASP A 561 -16.52 42.73 -0.54
N ARG A 562 -17.39 42.38 0.41
CA ARG A 562 -18.76 42.88 0.39
C ARG A 562 -18.86 44.23 1.11
N ASP A 563 -19.56 45.18 0.49
CA ASP A 563 -20.07 46.40 1.13
C ASP A 563 -21.36 46.10 1.93
N ALA A 564 -21.29 45.22 2.94
CA ALA A 564 -22.43 44.87 3.78
C ALA A 564 -22.35 45.54 5.16
N TYR A 565 -23.27 46.45 5.43
CA TYR A 565 -23.48 47.01 6.76
C TYR A 565 -24.37 46.09 7.60
N ILE A 566 -23.80 45.33 8.53
CA ILE A 566 -24.63 44.69 9.57
C ILE A 566 -25.09 45.79 10.52
N ASN A 567 -26.40 45.97 10.67
CA ASN A 567 -27.01 46.88 11.65
C ASN A 567 -26.54 48.35 11.60
N GLY A 568 -26.06 48.79 10.44
CA GLY A 568 -25.49 50.14 10.26
C GLY A 568 -24.05 50.30 10.78
N ASP A 569 -23.39 49.20 11.15
CA ASP A 569 -22.00 49.19 11.59
C ASP A 569 -21.03 48.93 10.43
N SER A 570 -20.28 49.96 10.03
CA SER A 570 -19.21 49.84 9.03
C SER A 570 -18.00 49.06 9.53
N SER A 571 -17.95 48.69 10.81
CA SER A 571 -16.84 47.92 11.36
C SER A 571 -16.71 46.53 10.73
N THR A 572 -17.81 46.01 10.16
CA THR A 572 -17.91 44.69 9.54
C THR A 572 -17.66 44.66 8.03
N VAL A 573 -17.31 45.80 7.42
CA VAL A 573 -17.03 45.92 5.97
C VAL A 573 -15.54 45.70 5.69
N GLY A 574 -15.26 44.88 4.67
CA GLY A 574 -13.90 44.53 4.22
C GLY A 574 -13.30 43.31 4.93
N ILE A 575 -11.99 43.11 4.74
CA ILE A 575 -11.19 42.10 5.45
C ILE A 575 -10.40 42.76 6.58
N ARG A 576 -10.58 42.31 7.81
CA ARG A 576 -9.93 42.82 9.02
C ARG A 576 -9.57 41.67 9.96
N ALA A 577 -8.31 41.64 10.38
CA ALA A 577 -7.70 40.68 11.29
C ALA A 577 -6.41 41.31 11.83
N ASP A 578 -5.82 40.76 12.91
CA ASP A 578 -4.50 41.15 13.39
C ASP A 578 -3.42 40.76 12.36
N SER A 579 -3.49 39.53 11.85
CA SER A 579 -2.73 39.05 10.69
C SER A 579 -3.63 38.44 9.62
N VAL A 580 -3.19 38.51 8.36
CA VAL A 580 -3.83 37.83 7.23
C VAL A 580 -2.80 36.94 6.55
N THR A 581 -3.04 35.64 6.56
CA THR A 581 -2.24 34.62 5.89
C THR A 581 -3.09 33.93 4.82
N VAL A 582 -2.56 33.85 3.60
CA VAL A 582 -3.20 33.18 2.44
C VAL A 582 -2.16 32.31 1.75
#